data_AF-A0A5B8YLL6-F1
#
_entry.id   AF-A0A5B8YLL6-F1
#
_cell.length_a   1.000
_cell.length_b   1.000
_cell.length_c   1.000
_cell.angle_alpha   90.00
_cell.angle_beta   90.00
_cell.angle_gamma   90.00
#
_symmetry.space_group_name_H-M   'P 1'
#
loop_
_entity.id
_entity.type
_entity.pdbx_description
1 polymer ?
#
loop_
_entity_poly.entity_id
_entity_poly.type
_entity_poly.pdbx_seq_one_letter_code
_entity_poly.pdbx_strand_id
1 'polypeptide(L)'
;MKIDANSPEDYISKIPEDRREAMAQLRQTILTNLPPGFEETMNYGMIGYVIPHSNYPAGYHCDPSMPLPFLNIASQKNFIGLYHMGLYADDKLLDWFQEEYPKYCKSKPDMGKSCIRFKKTNDIPLELIGELCKKMTPGEWIAKYEGVTKP
;
A
#
# COMPACT_ATOMS: atom_id res chain seq x y z
N MET A 1 13.98 -4.99 -8.49
CA MET A 1 13.65 -5.46 -9.85
C MET A 1 12.78 -4.37 -10.44
N LYS A 2 13.08 -3.87 -11.64
CA LYS A 2 12.18 -2.91 -12.30
C LYS A 2 11.29 -3.69 -13.25
N ILE A 3 9.99 -3.60 -13.05
CA ILE A 3 8.99 -4.10 -14.00
C ILE A 3 8.53 -2.86 -14.77
N ASP A 4 8.80 -2.86 -16.07
CA ASP A 4 8.33 -1.80 -16.96
C ASP A 4 6.88 -2.13 -17.35
N ALA A 5 5.92 -1.37 -16.81
CA ALA A 5 4.51 -1.61 -17.01
C ALA A 5 3.71 -0.31 -17.08
N ASN A 6 2.70 -0.29 -17.94
CA ASN A 6 1.88 0.89 -18.20
C ASN A 6 0.53 0.89 -17.45
N SER A 7 0.12 -0.25 -16.88
CA SER A 7 -1.09 -0.37 -16.06
C SER A 7 -0.90 -1.42 -14.96
N PRO A 8 -1.75 -1.44 -13.92
CA PRO A 8 -1.73 -2.48 -12.90
C PRO A 8 -1.91 -3.89 -13.45
N GLU A 9 -2.76 -4.09 -14.47
CA GLU A 9 -2.94 -5.38 -15.14
C GLU A 9 -1.67 -5.81 -15.87
N ASP A 10 -1.06 -4.90 -16.63
CA ASP A 10 0.21 -5.14 -17.33
C ASP A 10 1.32 -5.48 -16.32
N TYR A 11 1.37 -4.78 -15.19
CA TYR A 11 2.30 -5.05 -14.10
C TYR A 11 2.14 -6.48 -13.58
N ILE A 12 0.91 -6.91 -13.22
CA ILE A 12 0.65 -8.28 -12.76
C ILE A 12 1.05 -9.33 -13.81
N SER A 13 0.77 -9.08 -15.09
CA SER A 13 1.09 -10.01 -16.18
C SER A 13 2.60 -10.27 -16.31
N LYS A 14 3.42 -9.26 -16.01
CA LYS A 14 4.89 -9.29 -16.10
C LYS A 14 5.57 -9.82 -14.84
N ILE A 15 4.83 -10.05 -13.76
CA ILE A 15 5.37 -10.67 -12.54
C ILE A 15 5.70 -12.15 -12.83
N PRO A 16 6.83 -12.66 -12.34
CA PRO A 16 7.16 -14.09 -12.34
C PRO A 16 6.01 -14.95 -11.80
N GLU A 17 5.81 -16.13 -12.40
CA GLU A 17 4.66 -17.00 -12.12
C GLU A 17 4.56 -17.38 -10.63
N ASP A 18 5.70 -17.61 -9.97
CA ASP A 18 5.82 -17.97 -8.55
C ASP A 18 5.26 -16.90 -7.58
N ARG A 19 5.05 -15.67 -8.05
CA ARG A 19 4.55 -14.54 -7.24
C ARG A 19 3.29 -13.89 -7.79
N ARG A 20 2.92 -14.21 -9.03
CA ARG A 20 1.80 -13.56 -9.72
C ARG A 20 0.49 -13.76 -8.97
N GLU A 21 0.23 -14.98 -8.50
CA GLU A 21 -0.98 -15.30 -7.75
C GLU A 21 -1.05 -14.50 -6.45
N ALA A 22 0.00 -14.53 -5.63
CA ALA A 22 0.04 -13.80 -4.36
C ALA A 22 -0.09 -12.28 -4.54
N MET A 23 0.51 -11.73 -5.60
CA MET A 23 0.36 -10.31 -5.96
C MET A 23 -1.05 -9.98 -6.42
N ALA A 24 -1.69 -10.85 -7.20
CA ALA A 24 -3.07 -10.66 -7.65
C ALA A 24 -4.06 -10.73 -6.47
N GLN A 25 -3.87 -11.69 -5.56
CA GLN A 25 -4.66 -11.79 -4.33
C GLN A 25 -4.48 -10.55 -3.45
N LEU A 26 -3.25 -10.09 -3.23
CA LEU A 26 -2.98 -8.88 -2.46
C LEU A 26 -3.63 -7.64 -3.10
N ARG A 27 -3.50 -7.46 -4.42
CA ARG A 27 -4.17 -6.39 -5.18
C ARG A 27 -5.68 -6.44 -4.97
N GLN A 28 -6.29 -7.60 -5.13
CA GLN A 28 -7.72 -7.79 -4.97
C GLN A 28 -8.19 -7.51 -3.53
N THR A 29 -7.44 -7.98 -2.52
CA THR A 29 -7.71 -7.68 -1.11
C THR A 29 -7.73 -6.18 -0.85
N ILE A 30 -6.76 -5.44 -1.39
CA ILE A 30 -6.69 -4.00 -1.23
C ILE A 30 -7.89 -3.31 -1.90
N LEU A 31 -8.17 -3.64 -3.17
CA LEU A 31 -9.30 -3.07 -3.92
C LEU A 31 -10.65 -3.31 -3.24
N THR A 32 -10.86 -4.50 -2.69
CA THR A 32 -12.11 -4.86 -2.02
C THR A 32 -12.32 -4.13 -0.68
N ASN A 33 -11.23 -3.79 0.02
CA ASN A 33 -11.31 -3.28 1.39
C ASN A 33 -10.95 -1.79 1.54
N LEU A 34 -10.37 -1.16 0.52
CA LEU A 34 -10.10 0.28 0.57
C LEU A 34 -11.42 1.08 0.59
N PRO A 35 -11.52 2.10 1.46
CA PRO A 35 -12.65 3.02 1.43
C PRO A 35 -12.77 3.73 0.07
N PRO A 36 -13.99 4.11 -0.35
CA PRO A 36 -14.19 4.82 -1.60
C PRO A 36 -13.45 6.17 -1.59
N GLY A 37 -12.90 6.55 -2.76
CA GLY A 37 -12.15 7.80 -2.95
C GLY A 37 -10.64 7.61 -3.11
N PHE A 38 -10.12 6.40 -2.94
CA PHE A 38 -8.82 6.02 -3.46
C PHE A 38 -8.93 5.53 -4.92
N GLU A 39 -7.89 5.79 -5.71
CA GLU A 39 -7.76 5.35 -7.10
C GLU A 39 -6.54 4.45 -7.26
N GLU A 40 -6.68 3.34 -7.99
CA GLU A 40 -5.57 2.46 -8.34
C GLU A 40 -4.88 2.98 -9.61
N THR A 41 -3.55 3.13 -9.56
CA THR A 41 -2.75 3.64 -10.67
C THR A 41 -1.34 3.05 -10.67
N MET A 42 -0.57 3.31 -11.72
CA MET A 42 0.87 3.08 -11.69
C MET A 42 1.55 4.27 -11.01
N ASN A 43 2.21 4.01 -9.88
CA ASN A 43 2.88 5.01 -9.08
C ASN A 43 4.31 4.57 -8.75
N TYR A 44 5.30 5.41 -9.07
CA TYR A 44 6.73 5.08 -8.93
C TYR A 44 7.14 3.72 -9.53
N GLY A 45 6.50 3.30 -10.64
CA GLY A 45 6.75 2.01 -11.29
C GLY A 45 6.20 0.79 -10.54
N MET A 46 5.24 1.01 -9.64
CA MET A 46 4.57 -0.01 -8.82
C MET A 46 3.05 0.21 -8.91
N ILE A 47 2.26 -0.76 -8.45
CA ILE A 47 0.81 -0.55 -8.30
C ILE A 47 0.61 0.32 -7.06
N GLY A 48 -0.04 1.46 -7.22
CA GLY A 48 -0.30 2.44 -6.18
C GLY A 48 -1.77 2.72 -6.01
N TYR A 49 -2.14 3.09 -4.79
CA TYR A 49 -3.45 3.57 -4.41
C TYR A 49 -3.27 4.97 -3.85
N VAL A 50 -3.90 5.93 -4.52
CA VAL A 50 -3.67 7.36 -4.33
C VAL A 50 -4.99 8.08 -4.12
N ILE A 51 -4.94 9.29 -3.58
CA ILE A 51 -6.09 10.20 -3.62
C ILE A 51 -5.95 11.06 -4.88
N PRO A 52 -6.90 10.97 -5.83
CA PRO A 52 -6.81 11.69 -7.10
C PRO A 52 -7.00 13.20 -6.90
N HIS A 53 -6.52 14.00 -7.86
CA HIS A 53 -6.66 15.47 -7.81
C HIS A 53 -8.12 15.95 -7.80
N SER A 54 -9.05 15.17 -8.32
CA SER A 54 -10.50 15.46 -8.22
C SER A 54 -10.97 15.55 -6.77
N ASN A 55 -10.33 14.80 -5.88
CA ASN A 55 -10.67 14.72 -4.45
C ASN A 55 -9.73 15.59 -3.61
N TYR A 56 -8.47 15.74 -4.04
CA TYR A 56 -7.47 16.57 -3.36
C TYR A 56 -6.61 17.36 -4.37
N PRO A 57 -7.05 18.56 -4.80
CA PRO A 57 -6.40 19.32 -5.86
C PRO A 57 -4.95 19.71 -5.58
N ALA A 58 -4.58 19.88 -4.31
CA ALA A 58 -3.23 20.28 -3.92
C ALA A 58 -2.15 19.22 -4.18
N GLY A 59 -2.53 17.94 -4.33
CA GLY A 59 -1.60 16.88 -4.67
C GLY A 59 -0.49 16.65 -3.65
N TYR A 60 0.59 16.00 -4.09
CA TYR A 60 1.74 15.73 -3.26
C TYR A 60 2.61 16.99 -3.02
N HIS A 61 2.99 17.29 -1.78
CA HIS A 61 3.69 18.51 -1.39
C HIS A 61 5.05 18.72 -2.06
N CYS A 62 5.80 17.66 -2.39
CA CYS A 62 7.05 17.83 -3.13
C CYS A 62 6.84 18.04 -4.63
N ASP A 63 5.75 17.49 -5.17
CA ASP A 63 5.38 17.60 -6.58
C ASP A 63 3.85 17.63 -6.71
N PRO A 64 3.25 18.83 -6.72
CA PRO A 64 1.80 19.00 -6.76
C PRO A 64 1.14 18.47 -8.03
N SER A 65 1.92 18.08 -9.06
CA SER A 65 1.37 17.41 -10.24
C SER A 65 1.08 15.93 -10.00
N MET A 66 1.62 15.36 -8.91
CA MET A 66 1.35 13.99 -8.50
C MET A 66 0.15 13.93 -7.56
N PRO A 67 -0.71 12.90 -7.68
CA PRO A 67 -1.77 12.65 -6.72
C PRO A 67 -1.17 12.33 -5.34
N LEU A 68 -1.97 12.45 -4.28
CA LEU A 68 -1.48 12.21 -2.92
C LEU A 68 -1.28 10.70 -2.68
N PRO A 69 -0.04 10.20 -2.51
CA PRO A 69 0.22 8.78 -2.32
C PRO A 69 -0.32 8.28 -0.97
N PHE A 70 -0.87 7.05 -0.96
CA PHE A 70 -1.33 6.40 0.26
C PHE A 70 -0.74 5.00 0.44
N LEU A 71 -0.86 4.14 -0.56
CA LEU A 71 -0.43 2.74 -0.48
C LEU A 71 0.22 2.31 -1.81
N ASN A 72 1.25 1.47 -1.78
CA ASN A 72 1.77 0.81 -2.99
C ASN A 72 2.08 -0.67 -2.73
N ILE A 73 1.99 -1.51 -3.77
CA ILE A 73 2.46 -2.89 -3.75
C ILE A 73 3.44 -3.15 -4.89
N ALA A 74 4.47 -3.95 -4.63
CA ALA A 74 5.51 -4.24 -5.61
C ALA A 74 6.09 -5.64 -5.48
N SER A 75 6.40 -6.26 -6.62
CA SER A 75 7.22 -7.46 -6.68
C SER A 75 8.70 -7.06 -6.75
N GLN A 76 9.41 -7.20 -5.63
CA GLN A 76 10.85 -6.95 -5.54
C GLN A 76 11.63 -8.25 -5.71
N LYS A 77 12.96 -8.16 -5.95
CA LYS A 77 13.78 -9.35 -6.27
C LYS A 77 13.59 -10.52 -5.30
N ASN A 78 13.45 -10.24 -3.99
CA ASN A 78 13.41 -11.28 -2.95
C ASN A 78 12.12 -11.29 -2.11
N PHE A 79 11.19 -10.38 -2.36
CA PHE A 79 9.97 -10.25 -1.54
C PHE A 79 8.87 -9.51 -2.30
N ILE A 80 7.64 -9.68 -1.85
CA ILE A 80 6.53 -8.78 -2.17
C ILE A 80 6.52 -7.66 -1.12
N GLY A 81 6.54 -6.41 -1.58
CA GLY A 81 6.54 -5.23 -0.71
C GLY A 81 5.16 -4.61 -0.65
N LEU A 82 4.69 -4.30 0.57
CA LEU A 82 3.55 -3.41 0.82
C LEU A 82 4.09 -2.13 1.45
N TYR A 83 3.85 -0.99 0.80
CA TYR A 83 4.23 0.33 1.27
C TYR A 83 2.96 1.05 1.71
N HIS A 84 2.82 1.34 2.99
CA HIS A 84 1.60 1.94 3.54
C HIS A 84 1.95 3.22 4.30
N MET A 85 1.54 4.37 3.76
CA MET A 85 1.86 5.69 4.33
C MET A 85 1.13 5.93 5.66
N GLY A 86 -0.06 5.37 5.84
CA GLY A 86 -0.77 5.41 7.13
C GLY A 86 0.04 4.81 8.29
N LEU A 87 0.71 3.66 8.10
CA LEU A 87 1.56 3.05 9.12
C LEU A 87 2.79 3.89 9.47
N TYR A 88 3.23 4.73 8.53
CA TYR A 88 4.35 5.65 8.75
C TYR A 88 3.93 6.93 9.49
N ALA A 89 2.70 7.39 9.25
CA ALA A 89 2.22 8.68 9.74
C ALA A 89 1.36 8.59 11.01
N ASP A 90 0.98 7.38 11.44
CA ASP A 90 0.16 7.16 12.63
C ASP A 90 0.71 6.03 13.51
N ASP A 91 1.39 6.42 14.59
CA ASP A 91 1.97 5.48 15.55
C ASP A 91 0.91 4.56 16.16
N LYS A 92 -0.33 5.02 16.37
CA LYS A 92 -1.40 4.17 16.92
C LYS A 92 -1.81 3.09 15.93
N LEU A 93 -1.82 3.41 14.63
CA LEU A 93 -2.11 2.43 13.59
C LEU A 93 -0.97 1.41 13.47
N LEU A 94 0.27 1.87 13.61
CA LEU A 94 1.45 1.00 13.63
C LEU A 94 1.42 0.03 14.82
N ASP A 95 1.15 0.54 16.02
CA ASP A 95 1.04 -0.26 17.24
C ASP A 95 -0.05 -1.32 17.10
N TRP A 96 -1.26 -0.92 16.68
CA TRP A 96 -2.35 -1.86 16.39
C TRP A 96 -1.92 -2.94 15.39
N PHE A 97 -1.26 -2.58 14.29
CA PHE A 97 -0.83 -3.55 13.29
C PHE A 97 0.18 -4.54 13.87
N GLN A 98 1.12 -4.08 14.69
CA GLN A 98 2.12 -4.94 15.34
C GLN A 98 1.51 -5.86 16.39
N GLU A 99 0.47 -5.42 17.10
CA GLU A 99 -0.27 -6.22 18.07
C GLU A 99 -1.15 -7.29 17.40
N GLU A 100 -1.75 -6.99 16.26
CA GLU A 100 -2.58 -7.93 15.51
C GLU A 100 -1.75 -8.96 14.72
N TYR A 101 -0.57 -8.57 14.22
CA TYR A 101 0.25 -9.43 13.35
C TYR A 101 0.50 -10.86 13.86
N PRO A 102 0.81 -11.10 15.15
CA PRO A 102 1.04 -12.45 15.69
C PRO A 102 -0.19 -13.37 15.63
N LYS A 103 -1.40 -12.83 15.47
CA LYS A 103 -2.63 -13.62 15.33
C LYS A 103 -2.74 -14.28 13.96
N TYR A 104 -2.08 -13.69 12.95
CA TYR A 104 -2.11 -14.14 11.56
C TYR A 104 -0.80 -14.81 11.13
N CYS A 105 0.33 -14.40 11.72
CA CYS A 105 1.65 -14.86 11.35
C CYS A 105 2.45 -15.35 12.57
N LYS A 106 3.20 -16.44 12.41
CA LYS A 106 4.05 -17.00 13.48
C LYS A 106 5.33 -16.18 13.71
N SER A 107 5.81 -15.48 12.69
CA SER A 107 7.01 -14.65 12.76
C SER A 107 6.64 -13.19 12.98
N LYS A 108 7.60 -12.40 13.46
CA LYS A 108 7.46 -10.94 13.49
C LYS A 108 7.38 -10.36 12.06
N PRO A 109 6.70 -9.22 11.86
CA PRO A 109 6.68 -8.56 10.57
C PRO A 109 8.09 -8.10 10.18
N ASP A 110 8.57 -8.47 8.99
CA ASP A 110 9.80 -7.90 8.43
C ASP A 110 9.46 -6.56 7.79
N MET A 111 9.66 -5.46 8.52
CA MET A 111 9.24 -4.13 8.06
C MET A 111 10.31 -3.04 8.28
N GLY A 112 10.24 -2.00 7.45
CA GLY A 112 10.86 -0.70 7.69
C GLY A 112 9.80 0.32 8.13
N LYS A 113 10.11 1.63 8.04
CA LYS A 113 9.20 2.70 8.48
C LYS A 113 7.81 2.68 7.82
N SER A 114 7.75 2.38 6.53
CA SER A 114 6.50 2.34 5.76
C SER A 114 6.32 1.04 4.96
N CYS A 115 7.33 0.16 4.95
CA CYS A 115 7.40 -0.97 4.03
C CYS A 115 7.37 -2.29 4.79
N ILE A 116 6.39 -3.14 4.51
CA ILE A 116 6.31 -4.53 4.97
C ILE A 116 6.82 -5.44 3.85
N ARG A 117 7.67 -6.41 4.19
CA ARG A 117 8.39 -7.27 3.24
C ARG A 117 7.97 -8.72 3.42
N PHE A 118 7.21 -9.25 2.47
CA PHE A 118 6.77 -10.65 2.45
C PHE A 118 7.74 -11.51 1.63
N LYS A 119 8.63 -12.24 2.30
CA LYS A 119 9.60 -13.14 1.64
C LYS A 119 8.95 -14.44 1.16
N LYS A 120 7.89 -14.88 1.82
CA LYS A 120 7.11 -16.07 1.48
C LYS A 120 5.74 -15.61 1.02
N THR A 121 5.39 -15.95 -0.21
CA THR A 121 4.12 -15.58 -0.86
C THR A 121 2.91 -16.16 -0.12
N ASN A 122 3.05 -17.37 0.44
CA ASN A 122 1.98 -18.04 1.17
C ASN A 122 1.76 -17.52 2.60
N ASP A 123 2.67 -16.68 3.12
CA ASP A 123 2.60 -16.15 4.49
C ASP A 123 2.03 -14.72 4.51
N ILE A 124 1.54 -14.19 3.38
CA ILE A 124 0.92 -12.86 3.34
C ILE A 124 -0.41 -12.93 4.10
N PRO A 125 -0.58 -12.19 5.21
CA PRO A 125 -1.79 -12.25 6.01
C PRO A 125 -2.90 -11.40 5.36
N LEU A 126 -3.49 -11.87 4.26
CA LEU A 126 -4.45 -11.13 3.44
C LEU A 126 -5.62 -10.57 4.26
N GLU A 127 -6.12 -11.33 5.25
CA GLU A 127 -7.19 -10.85 6.14
C GLU A 127 -6.77 -9.61 6.95
N LEU A 128 -5.58 -9.64 7.57
CA LEU A 128 -5.04 -8.51 8.31
C LEU A 128 -4.78 -7.29 7.41
N ILE A 129 -4.31 -7.52 6.18
CA ILE A 129 -4.10 -6.44 5.22
C ILE A 129 -5.44 -5.83 4.78
N GLY A 130 -6.48 -6.64 4.61
CA GLY A 130 -7.83 -6.15 4.36
C GLY A 130 -8.34 -5.26 5.50
N GLU A 131 -8.13 -5.67 6.75
CA GLU A 131 -8.48 -4.84 7.91
C GLU A 131 -7.66 -3.56 7.98
N LEU A 132 -6.35 -3.62 7.70
CA LEU A 132 -5.48 -2.45 7.63
C LEU A 132 -5.98 -1.42 6.61
N CYS A 133 -6.39 -1.87 5.41
CA CYS A 133 -6.92 -0.99 4.36
C CYS A 133 -8.17 -0.21 4.79
N LYS A 134 -8.97 -0.75 5.73
CA LYS A 134 -10.18 -0.09 6.25
C LYS A 134 -9.89 0.98 7.31
N LYS A 135 -8.69 1.00 7.89
CA LYS A 135 -8.38 1.82 9.07
C LYS A 135 -8.25 3.31 8.79
N MET A 136 -8.18 3.72 7.52
CA MET A 136 -7.97 5.12 7.17
C MET A 136 -8.74 5.47 5.89
N THR A 137 -9.65 6.42 6.03
CA THR A 137 -10.39 7.02 4.91
C THR A 137 -9.53 8.05 4.17
N PRO A 138 -9.88 8.41 2.93
CA PRO A 138 -9.19 9.48 2.20
C PRO A 138 -9.16 10.81 2.97
N GLY A 139 -10.26 11.18 3.64
CA GLY A 139 -10.35 12.42 4.42
C GLY A 139 -9.42 12.43 5.63
N GLU A 140 -9.35 11.32 6.37
CA GLU A 140 -8.41 11.17 7.49
C GLU A 140 -6.97 11.21 7.01
N TRP A 141 -6.69 10.59 5.85
CA TRP A 141 -5.35 10.63 5.27
C TRP A 141 -4.94 12.05 4.87
N ILE A 142 -5.82 12.81 4.20
CA ILE A 142 -5.57 14.22 3.85
C ILE A 142 -5.32 15.04 5.11
N ALA A 143 -6.18 14.92 6.13
CA ALA A 143 -6.04 15.69 7.37
C ALA A 143 -4.71 15.42 8.09
N LYS A 144 -4.32 14.14 8.18
CA LYS A 144 -3.00 13.76 8.72
C LYS A 144 -1.87 14.33 7.88
N TYR A 145 -1.97 14.19 6.56
CA TYR A 145 -0.94 14.65 5.64
C TYR A 145 -0.70 16.16 5.73
N GLU A 146 -1.77 16.94 5.72
CA GLU A 146 -1.71 18.39 5.87
C GLU A 146 -1.12 18.81 7.21
N GLY A 147 -1.45 18.10 8.31
CA GLY A 147 -0.91 18.38 9.65
C GLY A 147 0.61 18.20 9.79
N VAL A 148 1.27 17.50 8.86
CA VAL A 148 2.74 17.33 8.85
C VAL A 148 3.43 18.16 7.76
N THR A 149 2.69 18.56 6.72
CA THR A 149 3.26 19.22 5.53
C THR A 149 2.91 20.70 5.41
N LYS A 150 1.86 21.15 6.08
CA LYS A 150 1.47 22.56 6.13
C LYS A 150 1.84 23.13 7.52
N PRO A 151 2.45 24.33 7.56
CA PRO A 151 2.81 25.01 8.82
C PRO A 151 1.58 25.50 9.60
#